data_AF-A0A8C5TH87-F1
#
_entry.id   AF-A0A8C5TH87-F1
#
_cell.length_a   1.000
_cell.length_b   1.000
_cell.length_c   1.000
_cell.angle_alpha   90.00
_cell.angle_beta   90.00
_cell.angle_gamma   90.00
#
_symmetry.space_group_name_H-M   'P 1'
#
loop_
_entity.id
_entity.type
_entity.pdbx_description
1 polymer ?
#
loop_
_entity_poly.entity_id
_entity_poly.type
_entity_poly.pdbx_seq_one_letter_code
_entity_poly.pdbx_strand_id
1 'polypeptide(L)'
;METGSSFQQLGMQQHLDHLRASWLSGKTRPLEYRVAQLEALGRFLDDKKEEILEATELDMGKVRGPSFEAFFSEILLCKNELNVTLNNLCHWMKDEHVDKNLLDSAFIRKDPYGVVLIIAPWNYPIHLFLVPLIGAIAAGNCAIIKPSEISKNTERLVAETLSCYLDNDCFAVVTGGVQETTRLLENKFDYIFFSGTSRGTGQSPAWMCLRIWDVWLRSGGTSATSQSRAMNPCHNPCFPCPQAAPRWGRL
;
A
#
# COMPACT_ATOMS: atom_id res chain seq x y z
N MET A 1 29.98 -19.43 -7.01
CA MET A 1 29.50 -18.12 -6.51
C MET A 1 28.00 -18.23 -6.24
N GLU A 2 27.56 -18.99 -5.23
CA GLU A 2 26.13 -19.27 -4.99
C GLU A 2 25.65 -19.00 -3.55
N THR A 3 26.54 -18.57 -2.63
CA THR A 3 26.22 -18.49 -1.20
C THR A 3 25.64 -17.16 -0.72
N GLY A 4 25.62 -16.12 -1.55
CA GLY A 4 25.06 -14.80 -1.17
C GLY A 4 23.53 -14.68 -1.29
N SER A 5 22.89 -15.55 -2.09
CA SER A 5 21.45 -15.49 -2.37
C SER A 5 20.60 -16.06 -1.24
N SER A 6 20.97 -17.21 -0.68
CA SER A 6 20.17 -17.87 0.35
C SER A 6 20.22 -17.16 1.70
N PHE A 7 21.34 -16.50 2.02
CA PHE A 7 21.51 -15.78 3.29
C PHE A 7 20.65 -14.49 3.34
N GLN A 8 20.55 -13.77 2.22
CA GLN A 8 19.62 -12.62 2.10
C GLN A 8 18.15 -13.07 2.07
N GLN A 9 17.86 -14.23 1.46
CA GLN A 9 16.52 -14.80 1.39
C GLN A 9 16.01 -15.26 2.76
N LEU A 10 16.88 -15.85 3.60
CA LEU A 10 16.55 -16.20 4.99
C LEU A 10 16.13 -14.97 5.81
N GLY A 11 16.84 -13.85 5.69
CA GLY A 11 16.50 -12.63 6.42
C GLY A 11 15.14 -12.05 6.03
N MET A 12 14.79 -12.09 4.74
CA MET A 12 13.50 -11.60 4.26
C MET A 12 12.34 -12.49 4.68
N GLN A 13 12.51 -13.82 4.64
CA GLN A 13 11.51 -14.77 5.14
C GLN A 13 11.28 -14.59 6.63
N GLN A 14 12.35 -14.38 7.41
CA GLN A 14 12.26 -14.14 8.85
C GLN A 14 11.51 -12.83 9.17
N HIS A 15 11.76 -11.75 8.42
CA HIS A 15 10.99 -10.51 8.57
C HIS A 15 9.50 -10.71 8.25
N LEU A 16 9.18 -11.45 7.19
CA LEU A 16 7.79 -11.75 6.83
C LEU A 16 7.08 -12.59 7.88
N ASP A 17 7.76 -13.59 8.42
CA ASP A 17 7.18 -14.44 9.46
C ASP A 17 6.97 -13.66 10.76
N HIS A 18 7.85 -12.71 11.09
CA HIS A 18 7.64 -11.79 12.20
C HIS A 18 6.40 -10.90 11.99
N LEU A 19 6.28 -10.26 10.82
CA LEU A 19 5.10 -9.44 10.47
C LEU A 19 3.80 -10.26 10.54
N ARG A 20 3.81 -11.49 10.04
CA ARG A 20 2.66 -12.40 10.11
C ARG A 20 2.32 -12.77 11.55
N ALA A 21 3.32 -13.08 12.38
CA ALA A 21 3.10 -13.39 13.79
C ALA A 21 2.48 -12.19 14.52
N SER A 22 2.97 -10.98 14.27
CA SER A 22 2.42 -9.74 14.82
C SER A 22 0.96 -9.52 14.38
N TRP A 23 0.65 -9.73 13.11
CA TRP A 23 -0.72 -9.66 12.62
C TRP A 23 -1.64 -10.72 13.24
N LEU A 24 -1.20 -11.97 13.29
CA LEU A 24 -1.94 -13.10 13.88
C LEU A 24 -2.21 -12.93 15.38
N SER A 25 -1.32 -12.24 16.11
CA SER A 25 -1.56 -11.89 17.52
C SER A 25 -2.74 -10.92 17.72
N GLY A 26 -3.20 -10.28 16.64
CA GLY A 26 -4.29 -9.31 16.68
C GLY A 26 -3.86 -7.89 17.06
N LYS A 27 -2.54 -7.62 17.16
CA LYS A 27 -1.97 -6.31 17.53
C LYS A 27 -2.55 -5.14 16.71
N THR A 28 -2.80 -5.37 15.41
CA THR A 28 -3.31 -4.36 14.48
C THR A 28 -4.83 -4.18 14.47
N ARG A 29 -5.58 -5.00 15.22
CA ARG A 29 -7.05 -5.01 15.21
C ARG A 29 -7.67 -3.78 15.90
N PRO A 30 -7.21 -3.34 17.09
CA PRO A 30 -7.83 -2.23 17.83
C PRO A 30 -7.81 -0.91 17.07
N LEU A 31 -8.85 -0.08 17.26
CA LEU A 31 -8.95 1.24 16.65
C LEU A 31 -7.80 2.15 17.11
N GLU A 32 -7.48 2.10 18.40
CA GLU A 32 -6.47 2.93 19.06
C GLU A 32 -5.08 2.70 18.46
N TYR A 33 -4.77 1.43 18.18
CA TYR A 33 -3.52 1.07 17.50
C TYR A 33 -3.46 1.69 16.10
N ARG A 34 -4.54 1.56 15.31
CA ARG A 34 -4.58 2.11 13.95
C ARG A 34 -4.45 3.64 13.95
N VAL A 35 -5.17 4.31 14.86
CA VAL A 35 -5.08 5.77 15.04
C VAL A 35 -3.65 6.18 15.39
N ALA A 36 -3.02 5.52 16.37
CA ALA A 36 -1.65 5.84 16.78
C ALA A 36 -0.63 5.71 15.64
N GLN A 37 -0.77 4.67 14.79
CA GLN A 37 0.11 4.50 13.62
C GLN A 37 -0.14 5.57 12.55
N LEU A 38 -1.41 5.95 12.30
CA LEU A 38 -1.75 7.02 11.36
C LEU A 38 -1.26 8.40 11.84
N GLU A 39 -1.41 8.70 13.12
CA GLU A 39 -0.85 9.92 13.72
C GLU A 39 0.68 9.92 13.67
N ALA A 40 1.33 8.76 13.83
CA ALA A 40 2.77 8.64 13.65
C ALA A 40 3.22 8.94 12.20
N LEU A 41 2.44 8.54 11.19
CA LEU A 41 2.68 8.97 9.80
C LEU A 41 2.51 10.48 9.62
N GLY A 42 1.54 11.09 10.30
CA GLY A 42 1.39 12.54 10.35
C GLY A 42 2.63 13.23 10.90
N ARG A 43 3.16 12.73 12.02
CA ARG A 43 4.43 13.22 12.61
C ARG A 43 5.62 13.02 11.68
N PHE A 44 5.72 11.87 11.01
CA PHE A 44 6.76 11.64 10.01
C PHE A 44 6.74 12.72 8.91
N LEU A 45 5.57 13.02 8.36
CA LEU A 45 5.43 14.05 7.31
C LEU A 45 5.77 15.45 7.80
N ASP A 46 5.49 15.77 9.07
CA ASP A 46 5.76 17.09 9.64
C ASP A 46 7.23 17.26 10.06
N ASP A 47 7.78 16.27 10.76
CA ASP A 47 9.17 16.30 11.24
C ASP A 47 10.18 16.18 10.10
N LYS A 48 9.86 15.42 9.04
CA LYS A 48 10.74 15.16 7.89
C LYS A 48 10.39 15.96 6.65
N LYS A 49 9.55 16.98 6.78
CA LYS A 49 9.09 17.80 5.66
C LYS A 49 10.24 18.31 4.80
N GLU A 50 11.24 18.95 5.41
CA GLU A 50 12.31 19.60 4.66
C GLU A 50 13.24 18.55 4.02
N GLU A 51 13.56 17.46 4.74
CA GLU A 51 14.36 16.36 4.19
C GLU A 51 13.64 15.63 3.06
N ILE A 52 12.30 15.47 3.13
CA ILE A 52 11.48 14.90 2.05
C ILE A 52 11.58 15.77 0.80
N LEU A 53 11.43 17.10 0.94
CA LEU A 53 11.51 18.03 -0.18
C LEU A 53 12.89 18.01 -0.82
N GLU A 54 13.95 18.04 0.00
CA GLU A 54 15.34 17.97 -0.46
C GLU A 54 15.63 16.66 -1.19
N ALA A 55 15.28 15.50 -0.59
CA ALA A 55 15.52 14.20 -1.19
C ALA A 55 14.80 14.04 -2.54
N THR A 56 13.55 14.52 -2.60
CA THR A 56 12.74 14.47 -3.82
C THR A 56 13.31 15.37 -4.92
N GLU A 57 13.81 16.56 -4.56
CA GLU A 57 14.45 17.49 -5.50
C GLU A 57 15.75 16.90 -6.06
N LEU A 58 16.58 16.29 -5.20
CA LEU A 58 17.81 15.61 -5.60
C LEU A 58 17.56 14.45 -6.56
N ASP A 59 16.48 13.69 -6.36
CA ASP A 59 16.15 12.53 -7.19
C ASP A 59 15.56 12.92 -8.56
N MET A 60 14.70 13.95 -8.60
CA MET A 60 14.02 14.33 -9.84
C MET A 60 14.82 15.26 -10.75
N GLY A 61 16.00 15.74 -10.31
CA GLY A 61 16.87 16.60 -11.10
C GLY A 61 16.22 17.92 -11.52
N LYS A 62 15.08 18.29 -10.91
CA LYS A 62 14.43 19.57 -11.11
C LYS A 62 15.29 20.63 -10.43
N VAL A 63 16.29 21.13 -11.16
CA VAL A 63 17.03 22.34 -10.79
C VAL A 63 15.99 23.45 -10.61
N ARG A 64 15.58 23.72 -9.36
CA ARG A 64 14.74 24.85 -8.95
C ARG A 64 13.36 24.92 -9.63
N GLY A 65 12.56 23.86 -9.52
CA GLY A 65 11.09 24.00 -9.57
C GLY A 65 10.57 24.45 -8.20
N PRO A 66 9.46 25.21 -8.08
CA PRO A 66 9.06 25.78 -6.79
C PRO A 66 8.79 24.64 -5.80
N SER A 67 9.40 24.72 -4.61
CA SER A 67 9.21 23.79 -3.48
C SER A 67 7.74 23.47 -3.20
N PHE A 68 6.83 24.33 -3.67
CA PHE A 68 5.40 24.14 -3.65
C PHE A 68 4.89 22.91 -4.41
N GLU A 69 5.43 22.53 -5.58
CA GLU A 69 4.92 21.36 -6.33
C GLU A 69 5.17 20.08 -5.53
N ALA A 70 6.42 19.85 -5.11
CA ALA A 70 6.78 18.70 -4.29
C ALA A 70 6.07 18.72 -2.93
N PHE A 71 5.97 19.89 -2.29
CA PHE A 71 5.19 20.04 -1.06
C PHE A 71 3.73 19.68 -1.26
N PHE A 72 3.12 20.13 -2.35
CA PHE A 72 1.73 19.83 -2.66
C PHE A 72 1.55 18.34 -2.92
N SER A 73 2.33 17.74 -3.82
CA SER A 73 2.16 16.35 -4.27
C SER A 73 2.59 15.33 -3.23
N GLU A 74 3.76 15.50 -2.61
CA GLU A 74 4.35 14.50 -1.71
C GLU A 74 3.81 14.60 -0.28
N ILE A 75 3.47 15.81 0.18
CA ILE A 75 3.18 16.07 1.59
C ILE A 75 1.70 16.44 1.76
N LEU A 76 1.23 17.52 1.13
CA LEU A 76 -0.10 18.05 1.40
C LEU A 76 -1.22 17.07 1.04
N LEU A 77 -1.12 16.40 -0.12
CA LEU A 77 -2.08 15.36 -0.51
C LEU A 77 -2.10 14.19 0.49
N CYS A 78 -0.94 13.76 0.97
CA CYS A 78 -0.84 12.69 1.96
C CYS A 78 -1.44 13.10 3.31
N LYS A 79 -1.16 14.32 3.78
CA LYS A 79 -1.77 14.86 5.00
C LYS A 79 -3.29 14.95 4.89
N ASN A 80 -3.80 15.34 3.72
CA ASN A 80 -5.23 15.37 3.49
C ASN A 80 -5.85 13.96 3.57
N GLU A 81 -5.22 12.96 2.94
CA GLU A 81 -5.68 11.57 3.01
C GLU A 81 -5.62 11.01 4.45
N LEU A 82 -4.56 11.33 5.21
CA LEU A 82 -4.46 11.00 6.62
C LEU A 82 -5.61 11.59 7.44
N ASN A 83 -5.91 12.87 7.24
CA ASN A 83 -6.98 13.55 7.97
C ASN A 83 -8.35 12.97 7.62
N VAL A 84 -8.62 12.73 6.33
CA VAL A 84 -9.85 12.05 5.89
C VAL A 84 -9.96 10.68 6.53
N THR A 85 -8.87 9.91 6.55
CA THR A 85 -8.82 8.58 7.15
C THR A 85 -9.09 8.64 8.64
N LEU A 86 -8.37 9.47 9.40
CA LEU A 86 -8.54 9.62 10.84
C LEU A 86 -9.98 10.03 11.22
N ASN A 87 -10.55 10.99 10.48
CA ASN A 87 -11.90 11.49 10.74
C ASN A 87 -12.99 10.43 10.48
N ASN A 88 -12.75 9.48 9.58
CA ASN A 88 -13.76 8.50 9.18
C ASN A 88 -13.48 7.08 9.68
N LEU A 89 -12.29 6.79 10.21
CA LEU A 89 -11.83 5.44 10.54
C LEU A 89 -12.79 4.69 11.46
N CYS A 90 -13.25 5.34 12.54
CA CYS A 90 -14.21 4.74 13.47
C CYS A 90 -15.52 4.36 12.78
N HIS A 91 -16.00 5.18 11.85
CA HIS A 91 -17.19 4.86 11.06
C HIS A 91 -16.92 3.72 10.07
N TRP A 92 -15.78 3.75 9.37
CA TRP A 92 -15.41 2.72 8.40
C TRP A 92 -15.23 1.34 9.02
N MET A 93 -14.79 1.25 10.28
CA MET A 93 -14.60 0.00 11.00
C MET A 93 -15.90 -0.65 11.51
N LYS A 94 -17.04 0.06 11.52
CA LYS A 94 -18.30 -0.49 12.03
C LYS A 94 -18.83 -1.61 11.12
N ASP A 95 -19.44 -2.60 11.76
CA ASP A 95 -20.21 -3.65 11.07
C ASP A 95 -21.41 -3.00 10.34
N GLU A 96 -21.62 -3.39 9.09
CA GLU A 96 -22.72 -2.91 8.27
C GLU A 96 -23.86 -3.93 8.29
N HIS A 97 -24.99 -3.57 8.89
CA HIS A 97 -26.15 -4.45 8.96
C HIS A 97 -26.85 -4.53 7.61
N VAL A 98 -27.24 -5.75 7.22
CA VAL A 98 -27.93 -6.00 5.95
C VAL A 98 -29.35 -6.48 6.24
N ASP A 99 -30.33 -5.83 5.62
CA ASP A 99 -31.74 -6.18 5.77
C ASP A 99 -32.01 -7.60 5.27
N LYS A 100 -32.65 -8.42 6.13
CA LYS A 100 -33.13 -9.78 5.84
C LYS A 100 -34.47 -10.05 6.52
N ASN A 101 -35.09 -11.17 6.12
CA ASN A 101 -36.38 -11.63 6.66
C ASN A 101 -36.34 -11.82 8.18
N LEU A 102 -37.51 -11.64 8.81
CA LEU A 102 -37.83 -11.43 10.24
C LEU A 102 -37.17 -12.33 11.32
N LEU A 103 -36.39 -13.36 10.95
CA LEU A 103 -35.86 -14.35 11.90
C LEU A 103 -34.33 -14.39 12.04
N ASP A 104 -33.57 -13.72 11.15
CA ASP A 104 -32.11 -13.76 11.15
C ASP A 104 -31.47 -12.36 11.19
N SER A 105 -30.40 -12.19 11.96
CA SER A 105 -29.53 -11.02 11.91
C SER A 105 -28.29 -11.29 11.06
N ALA A 106 -28.03 -10.46 10.05
CA ALA A 106 -26.81 -10.53 9.23
C ALA A 106 -26.09 -9.18 9.22
N PHE A 107 -24.75 -9.22 9.23
CA PHE A 107 -23.91 -8.03 9.12
C PHE A 107 -22.66 -8.34 8.29
N ILE A 108 -22.10 -7.29 7.68
CA ILE A 108 -20.82 -7.31 6.96
C ILE A 108 -19.77 -6.74 7.89
N ARG A 109 -18.79 -7.56 8.25
CA ARG A 109 -17.59 -7.15 8.99
C ARG A 109 -16.43 -6.96 8.02
N LYS A 110 -15.68 -5.88 8.21
CA LYS A 110 -14.47 -5.57 7.43
C LYS A 110 -13.26 -6.05 8.23
N ASP A 111 -12.67 -7.17 7.83
CA ASP A 111 -11.45 -7.72 8.45
C ASP A 111 -10.23 -7.43 7.56
N PRO A 112 -9.04 -7.16 8.13
CA PRO A 112 -7.80 -7.02 7.35
C PRO A 112 -7.46 -8.29 6.57
N TYR A 113 -6.74 -8.11 5.47
CA TYR A 113 -6.24 -9.23 4.67
C TYR A 113 -5.11 -9.99 5.38
N GLY A 114 -4.15 -9.27 5.97
CA GLY A 114 -2.95 -9.88 6.53
C GLY A 114 -1.71 -9.02 6.39
N VAL A 115 -0.68 -9.58 5.75
CA VAL A 115 0.55 -8.89 5.40
C VAL A 115 0.48 -8.44 3.94
N VAL A 116 0.56 -7.12 3.72
CA VAL A 116 0.46 -6.53 2.39
C VAL A 116 1.82 -6.03 1.90
N LEU A 117 2.03 -6.06 0.59
CA LEU A 117 3.21 -5.49 -0.06
C LEU A 117 2.82 -4.23 -0.82
N ILE A 118 3.54 -3.14 -0.61
CA ILE A 118 3.37 -1.88 -1.33
C ILE A 118 4.64 -1.59 -2.12
N ILE A 119 4.55 -1.62 -3.45
CA ILE A 119 5.64 -1.30 -4.37
C ILE A 119 5.33 0.05 -5.02
N ALA A 120 6.16 1.05 -4.72
CA ALA A 120 5.99 2.40 -5.24
C ALA A 120 7.01 2.73 -6.34
N PRO A 121 6.60 3.53 -7.36
CA PRO A 121 7.49 4.00 -8.41
C PRO A 121 8.19 5.29 -7.98
N TRP A 122 9.07 5.80 -8.86
CA TRP A 122 9.98 6.91 -8.57
C TRP A 122 9.40 8.32 -8.79
N ASN A 123 8.26 8.44 -9.48
CA ASN A 123 7.78 9.74 -9.96
C ASN A 123 7.04 10.59 -8.91
N TYR A 124 6.47 9.95 -7.89
CA TYR A 124 5.97 10.61 -6.68
C TYR A 124 6.35 9.74 -5.46
N PRO A 125 7.64 9.75 -5.08
CA PRO A 125 8.24 8.66 -4.31
C PRO A 125 7.80 8.60 -2.84
N ILE A 126 7.13 9.62 -2.30
CA ILE A 126 6.47 9.57 -0.99
C ILE A 126 4.99 9.26 -1.16
N HIS A 127 4.29 10.01 -2.00
CA HIS A 127 2.84 9.90 -2.14
C HIS A 127 2.37 8.48 -2.48
N LEU A 128 3.10 7.79 -3.35
CA LEU A 128 2.64 6.53 -3.94
C LEU A 128 2.89 5.29 -3.11
N PHE A 129 3.69 5.36 -2.06
CA PHE A 129 3.63 4.35 -1.02
C PHE A 129 2.77 4.80 0.16
N LEU A 130 2.78 6.09 0.49
CA LEU A 130 2.19 6.57 1.72
C LEU A 130 0.66 6.51 1.69
N VAL A 131 0.02 6.88 0.58
CA VAL A 131 -1.44 6.74 0.42
C VAL A 131 -1.91 5.27 0.53
N PRO A 132 -1.29 4.30 -0.16
CA PRO A 132 -1.60 2.89 0.06
C PRO A 132 -1.32 2.42 1.48
N LEU A 133 -0.25 2.92 2.12
CA LEU A 133 0.10 2.56 3.50
C LEU A 133 -0.94 3.07 4.49
N ILE A 134 -1.45 4.29 4.31
CA ILE A 134 -2.57 4.85 5.09
C ILE A 134 -3.78 3.91 5.02
N GLY A 135 -4.15 3.48 3.81
CA GLY A 135 -5.23 2.51 3.61
C GLY A 135 -4.94 1.15 4.26
N ALA A 136 -3.71 0.66 4.18
CA ALA A 136 -3.29 -0.61 4.78
C ALA A 136 -3.39 -0.58 6.32
N ILE A 137 -2.92 0.50 6.96
CA ILE A 137 -3.02 0.74 8.40
C ILE A 137 -4.48 0.89 8.83
N ALA A 138 -5.26 1.70 8.11
CA ALA A 138 -6.67 1.91 8.38
C ALA A 138 -7.47 0.61 8.33
N ALA A 139 -7.14 -0.29 7.41
CA ALA A 139 -7.74 -1.62 7.31
C ALA A 139 -7.23 -2.60 8.39
N GLY A 140 -6.10 -2.33 9.04
CA GLY A 140 -5.52 -3.16 10.10
C GLY A 140 -4.53 -4.22 9.61
N ASN A 141 -3.87 -3.97 8.46
CA ASN A 141 -2.86 -4.88 7.92
C ASN A 141 -1.46 -4.56 8.47
N CYS A 142 -0.58 -5.55 8.46
CA CYS A 142 0.87 -5.30 8.47
C CYS A 142 1.34 -5.04 7.04
N ALA A 143 2.42 -4.27 6.83
CA ALA A 143 2.86 -3.92 5.49
C ALA A 143 4.39 -3.97 5.32
N ILE A 144 4.81 -4.42 4.13
CA ILE A 144 6.15 -4.17 3.61
C ILE A 144 6.07 -3.07 2.56
N ILE A 145 6.92 -2.06 2.70
CA ILE A 145 7.07 -0.96 1.77
C ILE A 145 8.35 -1.19 0.95
N LYS A 146 8.23 -1.20 -0.37
CA LYS A 146 9.36 -1.18 -1.31
C LYS A 146 9.33 0.14 -2.10
N PRO A 147 10.12 1.15 -1.69
CA PRO A 147 10.31 2.37 -2.47
C PRO A 147 11.08 2.07 -3.76
N SER A 148 11.06 2.98 -4.73
CA SER A 148 11.82 2.79 -5.97
C SER A 148 13.31 3.11 -5.79
N GLU A 149 14.16 2.21 -6.29
CA GLU A 149 15.62 2.35 -6.35
C GLU A 149 16.11 3.46 -7.30
N ILE A 150 15.22 3.99 -8.14
CA ILE A 150 15.52 5.10 -9.05
C ILE A 150 15.57 6.42 -8.25
N SER A 151 14.65 6.60 -7.30
CA SER A 151 14.60 7.71 -6.34
C SER A 151 15.45 7.40 -5.10
N LYS A 152 16.77 7.36 -5.26
CA LYS A 152 17.73 6.84 -4.27
C LYS A 152 17.76 7.65 -2.97
N ASN A 153 17.69 8.98 -3.05
CA ASN A 153 17.74 9.82 -1.87
C ASN A 153 16.47 9.64 -1.03
N THR A 154 15.32 9.55 -1.70
CA THR A 154 14.03 9.33 -1.07
C THR A 154 13.93 7.91 -0.49
N GLU A 155 14.37 6.89 -1.23
CA GLU A 155 14.43 5.50 -0.75
C GLU A 155 15.26 5.41 0.53
N ARG A 156 16.45 6.02 0.55
CA ARG A 156 17.32 6.08 1.73
C ARG A 156 16.65 6.78 2.91
N LEU A 157 16.08 7.98 2.68
CA LEU A 157 15.40 8.74 3.73
C LEU A 157 14.29 7.90 4.38
N VAL A 158 13.45 7.25 3.57
CA VAL A 158 12.34 6.41 4.05
C VAL A 158 12.87 5.22 4.83
N ALA A 159 13.90 4.52 4.32
CA ALA A 159 14.48 3.36 4.99
C ALA A 159 15.12 3.71 6.35
N GLU A 160 15.75 4.88 6.45
CA GLU A 160 16.45 5.31 7.67
C GLU A 160 15.51 5.89 8.73
N THR A 161 14.39 6.49 8.33
CA THR A 161 13.57 7.30 9.25
C THR A 161 12.18 6.73 9.53
N LEU A 162 11.54 6.02 8.59
CA LEU A 162 10.15 5.59 8.77
C LEU A 162 9.97 4.61 9.95
N SER A 163 10.99 3.78 10.19
CA SER A 163 11.07 2.83 11.32
C SER A 163 11.13 3.49 12.69
N CYS A 164 11.46 4.78 12.76
CA CYS A 164 11.44 5.56 14.00
C CYS A 164 10.02 6.02 14.38
N TYR A 165 9.08 5.98 13.43
CA TYR A 165 7.70 6.44 13.63
C TYR A 165 6.72 5.28 13.76
N LEU A 166 6.88 4.26 12.92
CA LEU A 166 5.97 3.12 12.86
C LEU A 166 6.43 1.97 13.75
N ASP A 167 5.48 1.10 14.08
CA ASP A 167 5.75 -0.15 14.78
C ASP A 167 6.52 -1.13 13.88
N ASN A 168 7.80 -1.34 14.20
CA ASN A 168 8.70 -2.22 13.45
C ASN A 168 8.28 -3.71 13.49
N ASP A 169 7.36 -4.09 14.38
CA ASP A 169 6.79 -5.43 14.37
C ASP A 169 5.71 -5.62 13.29
N CYS A 170 5.18 -4.53 12.73
CA CYS A 170 4.06 -4.52 11.80
C CYS A 170 4.36 -3.83 10.47
N PHE A 171 5.41 -3.02 10.40
CA PHE A 171 5.79 -2.27 9.20
C PHE A 171 7.28 -2.38 8.95
N ALA A 172 7.66 -2.69 7.72
CA ALA A 172 9.06 -2.80 7.33
C ALA A 172 9.30 -2.15 5.97
N VAL A 173 10.49 -1.57 5.79
CA VAL A 173 10.95 -1.04 4.50
C VAL A 173 11.99 -1.99 3.91
N VAL A 174 11.80 -2.38 2.65
CA VAL A 174 12.76 -3.19 1.90
C VAL A 174 13.24 -2.38 0.71
N THR A 175 14.53 -2.03 0.73
CA THR A 175 15.21 -1.32 -0.34
C THR A 175 15.83 -2.29 -1.34
N GLY A 176 16.09 -1.83 -2.56
CA GLY A 176 16.80 -2.61 -3.56
C GLY A 176 16.15 -2.56 -4.93
N GLY A 177 16.78 -3.17 -5.92
CA GLY A 177 16.36 -3.10 -7.31
C GLY A 177 15.40 -4.21 -7.74
N VAL A 178 15.46 -4.54 -9.02
CA VAL A 178 14.67 -5.61 -9.64
C VAL A 178 14.92 -6.96 -8.97
N GLN A 179 16.16 -7.29 -8.61
CA GLN A 179 16.48 -8.60 -8.02
C GLN A 179 15.82 -8.80 -6.66
N GLU A 180 15.90 -7.78 -5.80
CA GLU A 180 15.28 -7.77 -4.48
C GLU A 180 13.75 -7.81 -4.61
N THR A 181 13.16 -7.08 -5.56
CA THR A 181 11.72 -7.15 -5.83
C THR A 181 11.28 -8.51 -6.34
N THR A 182 12.04 -9.15 -7.24
CA THR A 182 11.72 -10.50 -7.71
C THR A 182 11.71 -11.48 -6.54
N ARG A 183 12.74 -11.45 -5.69
CA ARG A 183 12.79 -12.28 -4.48
C ARG A 183 11.64 -11.98 -3.53
N LEU A 184 11.30 -10.69 -3.34
CA LEU A 184 10.17 -10.31 -2.49
C LEU A 184 8.87 -10.92 -2.99
N LEU A 185 8.62 -10.85 -4.31
CA LEU A 185 7.43 -11.42 -4.96
C LEU A 185 7.36 -12.96 -4.95
N GLU A 186 8.45 -13.66 -4.65
CA GLU A 186 8.42 -15.12 -4.42
C GLU A 186 7.72 -15.49 -3.11
N ASN A 187 7.52 -14.53 -2.20
CA ASN A 187 6.89 -14.75 -0.92
C ASN A 187 5.37 -14.57 -1.00
N LYS A 188 4.65 -15.28 -0.11
CA LYS A 188 3.19 -15.16 0.00
C LYS A 188 2.80 -13.89 0.75
N PHE A 189 2.24 -12.92 0.05
CA PHE A 189 1.49 -11.83 0.68
C PHE A 189 0.01 -12.18 0.75
N ASP A 190 -0.79 -11.36 1.43
CA ASP A 190 -2.26 -11.44 1.38
C ASP A 190 -2.82 -10.42 0.38
N TYR A 191 -2.07 -9.34 0.12
CA TYR A 191 -2.39 -8.35 -0.91
C TYR A 191 -1.12 -7.68 -1.46
N ILE A 192 -1.07 -7.37 -2.76
CA ILE A 192 0.04 -6.62 -3.37
C ILE A 192 -0.51 -5.36 -4.04
N PHE A 193 -0.07 -4.21 -3.56
CA PHE A 193 -0.30 -2.93 -4.18
C PHE A 193 0.92 -2.54 -5.01
N PHE A 194 0.74 -2.41 -6.32
CA PHE A 194 1.81 -2.03 -7.24
C PHE A 194 1.43 -0.77 -8.01
N SER A 195 2.35 0.18 -8.05
CA SER A 195 2.22 1.37 -8.88
C SER A 195 3.44 1.48 -9.77
N GLY A 196 3.21 1.52 -11.08
CA GLY A 196 4.27 1.55 -12.08
C GLY A 196 3.76 1.14 -13.45
N THR A 197 4.63 1.22 -14.45
CA THR A 197 4.30 0.79 -15.81
C THR A 197 4.61 -0.69 -15.98
N SER A 198 3.68 -1.45 -16.57
CA SER A 198 3.98 -2.81 -17.01
C SER A 198 4.88 -2.73 -18.24
N ARG A 199 6.04 -3.40 -18.20
CA ARG A 199 6.86 -3.61 -19.40
C ARG A 199 6.06 -4.52 -20.35
N GLY A 200 5.38 -3.93 -21.34
CA GLY A 200 4.74 -4.68 -22.42
C GLY A 200 3.55 -4.04 -23.14
N THR A 201 2.90 -3.00 -22.60
CA THR A 201 1.66 -2.48 -23.22
C THR A 201 1.73 -1.06 -23.76
N GLY A 202 2.83 -0.32 -23.57
CA GLY A 202 2.94 1.07 -24.06
C GLY A 202 1.85 2.00 -23.51
N GLN A 203 1.19 1.64 -22.42
CA GLN A 203 0.14 2.43 -21.80
C GLN A 203 0.67 3.29 -20.64
N SER A 204 0.03 4.44 -20.48
CA SER A 204 0.16 5.45 -19.40
C SER A 204 0.32 4.82 -18.00
N PRO A 205 0.89 5.52 -16.98
CA PRO A 205 0.99 4.99 -15.62
C PRO A 205 -0.35 4.45 -15.14
N ALA A 206 -0.44 3.13 -14.97
CA ALA A 206 -1.64 2.45 -14.50
C ALA A 206 -1.46 2.15 -13.01
N TRP A 207 -2.37 2.65 -12.18
CA TRP A 207 -2.50 2.21 -10.80
C TRP A 207 -3.01 0.76 -10.81
N MET A 208 -2.15 -0.21 -10.49
CA MET A 208 -2.53 -1.62 -10.56
C MET A 208 -2.54 -2.26 -9.17
N CYS A 209 -3.73 -2.30 -8.57
CA CYS A 209 -4.00 -3.18 -7.43
C CYS A 209 -4.04 -4.64 -7.89
N LEU A 210 -3.03 -5.45 -7.53
CA LEU A 210 -2.98 -6.86 -7.86
C LEU A 210 -3.37 -7.70 -6.63
N ARG A 211 -4.55 -8.30 -6.65
CA ARG A 211 -4.89 -9.36 -5.69
C ARG A 211 -4.16 -10.64 -6.11
N ILE A 212 -3.56 -11.35 -5.15
CA ILE A 212 -2.68 -12.50 -5.40
C ILE A 212 -3.40 -13.67 -6.08
N TRP A 213 -4.72 -13.78 -5.95
CA TRP A 213 -5.50 -14.77 -6.70
C TRP A 213 -5.42 -14.54 -8.22
N ASP A 214 -5.32 -13.29 -8.68
CA ASP A 214 -5.24 -12.94 -10.10
C ASP A 214 -3.86 -13.16 -10.71
N VAL A 215 -2.80 -13.09 -9.90
CA VAL A 215 -1.41 -13.30 -10.36
C VAL A 215 -1.12 -14.79 -10.49
N TRP A 216 -1.58 -15.62 -9.55
CA TRP A 216 -1.40 -17.07 -9.64
C TRP A 216 -2.19 -17.70 -10.81
N LEU A 217 -3.44 -17.25 -11.05
CA LEU A 217 -4.26 -17.73 -12.17
C LEU A 217 -3.76 -17.28 -13.56
N ARG A 218 -3.00 -16.18 -13.66
CA ARG A 218 -2.46 -15.72 -14.95
C ARG A 218 -1.13 -16.37 -15.31
N SER A 219 -0.43 -16.94 -14.33
CA SER A 219 0.83 -17.66 -14.52
C SER A 219 0.66 -19.17 -14.63
N GLY A 220 -0.51 -19.73 -14.31
CA GLY A 220 -0.77 -21.17 -14.36
C GLY A 220 -2.15 -21.52 -14.89
N GLY A 221 -2.18 -22.16 -16.08
CA GLY A 221 -3.15 -23.18 -16.47
C GLY A 221 -4.64 -22.83 -16.52
N THR A 222 -5.19 -22.86 -17.73
CA THR A 222 -6.63 -22.87 -18.05
C THR A 222 -7.51 -23.61 -17.04
N SER A 223 -8.37 -22.88 -16.32
CA SER A 223 -9.77 -23.26 -16.09
C SER A 223 -10.55 -22.05 -15.57
N ALA A 224 -11.68 -21.77 -16.21
CA ALA A 224 -12.55 -20.65 -15.89
C ALA A 224 -13.33 -20.92 -14.59
N THR A 225 -13.43 -19.92 -13.73
CA THR A 225 -14.55 -19.83 -12.78
C THR A 225 -14.87 -18.38 -12.53
N SER A 226 -16.05 -17.97 -12.98
CA SER A 226 -16.65 -16.67 -12.70
C SER A 226 -17.10 -16.61 -11.24
N GLN A 227 -16.63 -15.64 -10.46
CA GLN A 227 -17.42 -15.09 -9.35
C GLN A 227 -17.21 -13.59 -9.21
N SER A 228 -18.33 -12.88 -9.17
CA SER A 228 -18.48 -11.47 -8.88
C SER A 228 -18.58 -11.23 -7.37
N ARG A 229 -17.90 -10.21 -6.84
CA ARG A 229 -18.52 -9.08 -6.10
C ARG A 229 -17.50 -8.12 -5.48
N ALA A 230 -17.84 -6.84 -5.70
CA ALA A 230 -17.68 -5.67 -4.84
C ALA A 230 -16.25 -5.22 -4.47
N MET A 231 -15.71 -4.33 -5.33
CA MET A 231 -15.04 -3.13 -4.83
C MET A 231 -16.10 -2.19 -4.25
N ASN A 232 -15.92 -1.71 -3.02
CA ASN A 232 -16.53 -0.43 -2.67
C ASN A 232 -15.80 0.65 -3.49
N PRO A 233 -16.51 1.56 -4.16
CA PRO A 233 -15.88 2.62 -4.91
C PRO A 233 -15.09 3.51 -3.94
N CYS A 234 -13.86 3.85 -4.30
CA CYS A 234 -13.17 4.97 -3.69
C CYS A 234 -14.05 6.21 -3.89
N HIS A 235 -14.74 6.66 -2.84
CA HIS A 235 -15.47 7.92 -2.83
C HIS A 235 -14.46 9.07 -2.66
N ASN A 236 -13.56 9.23 -3.63
CA ASN A 236 -12.70 10.40 -3.73
C ASN A 236 -13.07 11.12 -5.04
N PRO A 237 -13.79 12.26 -4.99
CA PRO A 237 -14.30 12.95 -6.19
C PRO A 237 -13.20 13.62 -7.03
N CYS A 238 -11.92 13.50 -6.64
CA CYS A 238 -10.81 14.19 -7.30
C CYS A 238 -10.19 13.44 -8.50
N PHE A 239 -10.58 12.20 -8.80
CA PHE A 239 -9.99 11.46 -9.93
C PHE A 239 -11.04 10.76 -10.80
N PRO A 240 -11.09 11.03 -12.11
CA PRO A 240 -12.05 10.39 -13.00
C PRO A 240 -11.71 8.91 -13.15
N CYS A 241 -12.53 8.06 -12.54
CA CYS A 241 -12.58 6.63 -12.86
C CYS A 241 -13.11 6.47 -14.30
N PRO A 242 -12.47 5.68 -15.18
CA PRO A 242 -13.04 5.37 -16.48
C PRO A 242 -14.37 4.63 -16.24
N GLN A 243 -15.49 5.25 -16.61
CA GLN A 243 -16.80 4.63 -16.53
C GLN A 243 -16.87 3.47 -17.53
N ALA A 244 -16.70 2.24 -17.05
CA ALA A 244 -17.14 1.07 -17.79
C ALA A 244 -18.65 0.90 -17.59
N ALA A 245 -19.45 1.45 -18.49
CA ALA A 245 -20.89 1.24 -18.54
C ALA A 245 -21.21 -0.22 -18.95
N PRO A 246 -22.06 -0.97 -18.21
CA PRO A 246 -22.56 -2.24 -18.71
C PRO A 246 -23.77 -2.01 -19.63
N ARG A 247 -23.59 -2.22 -20.94
CA ARG A 247 -24.72 -2.45 -21.86
C ARG A 247 -25.27 -3.86 -21.61
N TRP A 248 -26.49 -3.93 -21.10
CA TRP A 248 -27.27 -5.16 -21.01
C TRP A 248 -27.71 -5.60 -22.41
N GLY A 249 -27.18 -6.74 -22.87
CA GLY A 249 -27.70 -7.48 -24.01
C GLY A 249 -28.48 -8.70 -23.51
N ARG A 250 -29.77 -8.73 -23.82
CA ARG A 250 -30.68 -9.88 -23.65
C ARG A 250 -30.14 -11.12 -24.37
N LEU A 251 -30.23 -12.28 -23.70
CA LEU A 251 -30.94 -13.49 -24.13
C LEU A 251 -31.08 -14.43 -22.93
#